data_AF-A0A8B6BW87-F1
#
_entry.id   AF-A0A8B6BW87-F1
#
_cell.length_a   1.000
_cell.length_b   1.000
_cell.length_c   1.000
_cell.angle_alpha   90.00
_cell.angle_beta   90.00
_cell.angle_gamma   90.00
#
_symmetry.space_group_name_H-M   'P 1'
#
loop_
_entity.id
_entity.type
_entity.pdbx_description
1 polymer ?
#
loop_
_entity_poly.entity_id
_entity_poly.type
_entity_poly.pdbx_seq_one_letter_code
_entity_poly.pdbx_strand_id
1 'polypeptide(L)'
;MALMTMIFNRLNVPLAANKTMGPLTCIEYLGIVLDTDKLEARLPANKVERICKFIISIIQKSTCTKRELLQLLGHLNFASRVIVPGRSFVSYLIKLSTKVKELHFYVNLRKEARVDLEFWLRFLHNWNGINMFYDCNYTSNFDMQLYTDASSTIGYGGYYQGKWFCSTWPKELPSLNDKSLSMAFLELYPIVVAALLWGKEWKCKKILFLCDNEATVAIVKKGRSKCIEIMKLMRQLTWCACVNNFQVTAKHIEGRKNNISDALSRLQMEKFHRLAPHAEKLPHNCPSVYEVMWC
;
A
#
# COMPACT_ATOMS: atom_id res chain seq x y z
N MET A 1 3.27 -38.46 3.20
CA MET A 1 3.88 -38.76 4.51
C MET A 1 4.55 -40.13 4.54
N ALA A 2 3.84 -41.25 4.29
CA ALA A 2 4.40 -42.60 4.39
C ALA A 2 5.72 -42.84 3.61
N LEU A 3 5.80 -42.37 2.36
CA LEU A 3 7.00 -42.50 1.53
C LEU A 3 8.23 -41.80 2.14
N MET A 4 8.06 -40.60 2.67
CA MET A 4 9.18 -39.80 3.17
C MET A 4 9.68 -40.32 4.52
N THR A 5 8.76 -40.75 5.38
CA THR A 5 9.10 -41.47 6.62
C THR A 5 9.87 -42.77 6.32
N MET A 6 9.44 -43.53 5.32
CA MET A 6 10.13 -44.74 4.88
C MET A 6 11.54 -44.45 4.37
N ILE A 7 11.73 -43.41 3.54
CA ILE A 7 13.05 -43.00 3.03
C ILE A 7 13.98 -42.62 4.19
N PHE A 8 13.50 -41.80 5.13
CA PHE A 8 14.30 -41.34 6.26
C PHE A 8 14.74 -42.50 7.16
N ASN A 9 13.82 -43.43 7.43
CA ASN A 9 14.14 -44.65 8.17
C ASN A 9 15.18 -45.51 7.43
N ARG A 10 15.06 -45.67 6.10
CA ARG A 10 16.03 -46.42 5.29
C ARG A 10 17.42 -45.76 5.26
N LEU A 11 17.47 -44.44 5.34
CA LEU A 11 18.70 -43.66 5.37
C LEU A 11 19.24 -43.41 6.79
N ASN A 12 18.62 -43.97 7.83
CA ASN A 12 18.94 -43.70 9.24
C ASN A 12 18.96 -42.19 9.60
N VAL A 13 18.08 -41.40 8.98
CA VAL A 13 17.92 -39.98 9.29
C VAL A 13 16.81 -39.84 10.35
N PRO A 14 17.11 -39.34 11.56
CA PRO A 14 16.13 -39.25 12.63
C PRO A 14 15.07 -38.18 12.33
N LEU A 15 13.79 -38.53 12.57
CA LEU A 15 12.67 -37.61 12.47
C LEU A 15 12.37 -36.98 13.82
N ALA A 16 12.23 -35.65 13.84
CA ALA A 16 11.79 -34.94 15.02
C ALA A 16 10.26 -35.06 15.15
N ALA A 17 9.78 -35.88 16.10
CA ALA A 17 8.35 -36.17 16.27
C ALA A 17 7.52 -34.88 16.48
N ASN A 18 8.05 -33.91 17.23
CA ASN A 18 7.40 -32.61 17.46
C ASN A 18 7.32 -31.71 16.20
N LYS A 19 8.06 -32.02 15.13
CA LYS A 19 8.01 -31.31 13.84
C LYS A 19 7.37 -32.15 12.74
N THR A 20 7.03 -33.41 13.04
CA THR A 20 6.46 -34.34 12.08
C THR A 20 4.96 -34.40 12.32
N MET A 21 4.21 -33.63 11.53
CA MET A 21 2.75 -33.57 11.62
C MET A 21 2.11 -34.30 10.45
N GLY A 22 0.91 -34.85 10.65
CA GLY A 22 0.15 -35.53 9.60
C GLY A 22 -0.30 -34.58 8.47
N PRO A 23 -1.02 -35.10 7.46
CA PRO A 23 -1.72 -34.23 6.53
C PRO A 23 -2.71 -33.37 7.33
N LEU A 24 -2.44 -32.07 7.40
CA LEU A 24 -3.25 -31.10 8.11
C LEU A 24 -3.53 -29.96 7.14
N THR A 25 -4.74 -29.41 7.23
CA THR A 25 -5.15 -28.24 6.47
C THR A 25 -4.62 -26.95 7.11
N CYS A 26 -4.15 -27.00 8.36
CA CYS A 26 -3.59 -25.86 9.07
C CYS A 26 -2.29 -26.26 9.77
N ILE A 27 -1.17 -25.62 9.42
CA ILE A 27 0.16 -25.90 10.00
C ILE A 27 0.95 -24.62 10.27
N GLU A 28 1.73 -24.58 11.34
CA GLU A 28 2.77 -23.55 11.51
C GLU A 28 4.09 -24.02 10.89
N TYR A 29 4.57 -23.27 9.89
CA TYR A 29 5.84 -23.55 9.21
C TYR A 29 6.69 -22.28 9.14
N LEU A 30 7.95 -22.38 9.60
CA LEU A 30 8.89 -21.24 9.70
C LEU A 30 8.30 -20.02 10.42
N GLY A 31 7.39 -20.27 11.37
CA GLY A 31 6.78 -19.22 12.16
C GLY A 31 5.61 -18.49 11.52
N ILE A 32 5.04 -19.04 10.44
CA ILE A 32 3.85 -18.57 9.73
C ILE A 32 2.83 -19.72 9.75
N VAL A 33 1.57 -19.42 10.04
CA VAL A 33 0.48 -20.38 9.94
C VAL A 33 -0.03 -20.39 8.50
N LEU A 34 -0.04 -21.58 7.89
CA LEU A 34 -0.58 -21.84 6.57
C LEU A 34 -1.89 -22.60 6.75
N ASP A 35 -2.98 -22.08 6.17
CA ASP A 35 -4.33 -22.60 6.34
C ASP A 35 -4.97 -22.78 4.96
N THR A 36 -5.08 -24.01 4.50
CA THR A 36 -5.59 -24.35 3.17
C THR A 36 -7.10 -24.32 3.10
N ASP A 37 -7.82 -24.42 4.23
CA ASP A 37 -9.28 -24.34 4.24
C ASP A 37 -9.73 -22.89 3.99
N LYS A 38 -9.01 -21.94 4.59
CA LYS A 38 -9.21 -20.51 4.37
C LYS A 38 -8.37 -19.95 3.21
N LEU A 39 -7.44 -20.75 2.71
CA LEU A 39 -6.45 -20.39 1.70
C LEU A 39 -5.59 -19.16 2.09
N GLU A 40 -5.22 -19.05 3.37
CA GLU A 40 -4.48 -17.89 3.90
C GLU A 40 -3.13 -18.27 4.51
N ALA A 41 -2.23 -17.28 4.55
CA ALA A 41 -1.00 -17.34 5.34
C ALA A 41 -1.02 -16.19 6.37
N ARG A 42 -0.85 -16.51 7.65
CA ARG A 42 -0.97 -15.54 8.75
C ARG A 42 0.14 -15.69 9.79
N LEU A 43 0.41 -14.62 10.52
CA LEU A 43 1.20 -14.69 11.74
C LEU A 43 0.42 -15.43 12.84
N PRO A 44 1.09 -16.30 13.62
CA PRO A 44 0.57 -16.82 14.87
C PRO A 44 0.09 -15.70 15.82
N ALA A 45 -1.03 -15.92 16.53
CA ALA A 45 -1.68 -14.92 17.37
C ALA A 45 -0.75 -14.36 18.47
N ASN A 46 0.04 -15.23 19.11
CA ASN A 46 1.03 -14.85 20.12
C ASN A 46 2.11 -13.89 19.55
N LYS A 47 2.51 -14.05 18.28
CA LYS A 47 3.44 -13.13 17.62
C LYS A 47 2.79 -11.80 17.34
N VAL A 48 1.56 -11.78 16.84
CA VAL A 48 0.80 -10.55 16.62
C VAL A 48 0.70 -9.76 17.93
N GLU A 49 0.27 -10.41 19.01
CA GLU A 49 0.14 -9.77 20.32
C GLU A 49 1.47 -9.20 20.82
N ARG A 50 2.57 -9.95 20.69
CA ARG A 50 3.91 -9.49 21.07
C ARG A 50 4.33 -8.25 20.28
N ILE A 51 4.09 -8.25 18.97
CA ILE A 51 4.45 -7.12 18.10
C ILE A 51 3.59 -5.90 18.45
N CYS A 52 2.27 -6.07 18.60
CA CYS A 52 1.37 -4.99 19.00
C CYS A 52 1.78 -4.37 20.34
N LYS A 53 2.05 -5.18 21.37
CA LYS A 53 2.54 -4.71 22.67
C LYS A 53 3.83 -3.90 22.54
N PHE A 54 4.75 -4.35 21.68
CA PHE A 54 6.02 -3.64 21.49
C PHE A 54 5.86 -2.33 20.72
N ILE A 55 4.98 -2.29 19.72
CA ILE A 55 4.65 -1.05 19.02
C ILE A 55 4.03 -0.04 20.00
N ILE A 56 3.04 -0.47 20.78
CA ILE A 56 2.34 0.39 21.75
C ILE A 56 3.33 0.99 22.76
N SER A 57 4.24 0.18 23.30
CA SER A 57 5.24 0.66 24.26
C SER A 57 6.25 1.65 23.66
N ILE A 58 6.53 1.57 22.36
CA ILE A 58 7.38 2.53 21.65
C ILE A 58 6.60 3.82 21.33
N ILE A 59 5.35 3.73 20.87
CA ILE A 59 4.51 4.91 20.56
C ILE A 59 4.30 5.76 21.82
N GLN A 60 4.16 5.16 23.01
CA GLN A 60 3.96 5.92 24.24
C GLN A 60 5.18 6.77 24.66
N LYS A 61 6.38 6.44 24.16
CA LYS A 61 7.63 7.17 24.49
C LYS A 61 7.89 8.28 23.48
N SER A 62 8.54 9.37 23.90
CA SER A 62 9.04 10.40 22.97
C SER A 62 10.29 9.96 22.20
N THR A 63 11.10 9.09 22.81
CA THR A 63 12.34 8.55 22.26
C THR A 63 12.44 7.05 22.51
N CYS A 64 13.21 6.36 21.69
CA CYS A 64 13.59 4.96 21.92
C CYS A 64 15.06 4.76 21.57
N THR A 65 15.71 3.74 22.14
CA THR A 65 17.08 3.39 21.75
C THR A 65 17.13 2.87 20.32
N LYS A 66 18.27 3.02 19.64
CA LYS A 66 18.51 2.41 18.33
C LYS A 66 18.28 0.89 18.38
N ARG A 67 18.68 0.24 19.48
CA ARG A 67 18.47 -1.20 19.72
C ARG A 67 16.98 -1.56 19.72
N GLU A 68 16.15 -0.85 20.48
CA GLU A 68 14.70 -1.08 20.50
C GLU A 68 14.09 -0.89 19.11
N LEU A 69 14.47 0.17 18.40
CA LEU A 69 13.99 0.44 17.04
C LEU A 69 14.38 -0.67 16.05
N LEU A 70 15.63 -1.14 16.09
CA LEU A 70 16.10 -2.23 15.24
C LEU A 70 15.44 -3.56 15.57
N GLN A 71 15.18 -3.84 16.85
CA GLN A 71 14.43 -5.02 17.28
C GLN A 71 13.00 -4.99 16.73
N LEU A 72 12.33 -3.84 16.84
CA LEU A 72 11.00 -3.65 16.26
C LEU A 72 11.04 -3.83 14.74
N LEU A 73 12.00 -3.21 14.05
CA LEU A 73 12.19 -3.36 12.61
C LEU A 73 12.37 -4.82 12.19
N GLY A 74 13.09 -5.64 12.98
CA GLY A 74 13.20 -7.07 12.76
C GLY A 74 11.84 -7.78 12.81
N HIS A 75 11.02 -7.45 13.80
CA HIS A 75 9.65 -7.98 13.90
C HIS A 75 8.76 -7.56 12.73
N LEU A 76 8.79 -6.27 12.34
CA LEU A 76 8.00 -5.75 11.22
C LEU A 76 8.45 -6.32 9.86
N ASN A 77 9.76 -6.52 9.67
CA ASN A 77 10.29 -7.18 8.49
C ASN A 77 9.83 -8.64 8.39
N PHE A 78 9.77 -9.36 9.52
CA PHE A 78 9.19 -10.71 9.55
C PHE A 78 7.69 -10.67 9.21
N ALA A 79 6.93 -9.75 9.82
CA ALA A 79 5.51 -9.56 9.56
C ALA A 79 5.21 -9.21 8.09
N SER A 80 6.11 -8.49 7.43
CA SER A 80 6.01 -8.11 6.01
C SER A 80 5.98 -9.30 5.04
N ARG A 81 6.31 -10.52 5.48
CA ARG A 81 6.19 -11.75 4.67
C ARG A 81 4.75 -12.14 4.40
N VAL A 82 3.84 -11.82 5.31
CA VAL A 82 2.40 -12.07 5.18
C VAL A 82 1.64 -10.75 4.98
N ILE A 83 2.06 -9.68 5.65
CA ILE A 83 1.53 -8.33 5.47
C ILE A 83 2.39 -7.58 4.44
N VAL A 84 2.34 -8.03 3.19
CA VAL A 84 3.15 -7.48 2.08
C VAL A 84 3.04 -5.94 1.97
N PRO A 85 1.84 -5.34 2.09
CA PRO A 85 1.69 -3.88 1.97
C PRO A 85 2.40 -3.09 3.08
N GLY A 86 2.61 -3.69 4.25
CA GLY A 86 3.30 -3.06 5.38
C GLY A 86 4.77 -2.71 5.09
N ARG A 87 5.42 -3.43 4.16
CA ARG A 87 6.86 -3.28 3.87
C ARG A 87 7.27 -1.85 3.50
N SER A 88 6.39 -1.12 2.84
CA SER A 88 6.60 0.28 2.43
C SER A 88 6.89 1.22 3.62
N PHE A 89 6.25 0.96 4.76
CA PHE A 89 6.25 1.81 5.96
C PHE A 89 7.33 1.41 6.98
N VAL A 90 8.24 0.51 6.58
CA VAL A 90 9.46 0.19 7.34
C VAL A 90 10.60 1.13 6.96
N SER A 91 10.56 1.68 5.74
CA SER A 91 11.68 2.44 5.16
C SER A 91 12.02 3.73 5.92
N TYR A 92 11.01 4.45 6.41
CA TYR A 92 11.22 5.64 7.23
C TYR A 92 11.87 5.29 8.57
N LEU A 93 11.39 4.23 9.23
CA LEU A 93 11.93 3.73 10.49
C LEU A 93 13.39 3.27 10.34
N ILE A 94 13.76 2.62 9.23
CA ILE A 94 15.15 2.27 8.93
C ILE A 94 16.00 3.54 8.80
N LYS A 95 15.55 4.54 8.03
CA LYS A 95 16.25 5.82 7.87
C LYS A 95 16.40 6.56 9.21
N LEU A 96 15.42 6.42 10.09
CA LEU A 96 15.47 7.00 11.43
C LEU A 96 16.56 6.31 12.28
N SER A 97 16.68 4.97 12.17
CA SER A 97 17.71 4.20 12.88
C SER A 97 19.15 4.53 12.46
N THR A 98 19.35 5.04 11.23
CA THR A 98 20.68 5.39 10.72
C THR A 98 21.17 6.77 11.16
N LYS A 99 20.34 7.56 11.85
CA LYS A 99 20.73 8.90 12.34
C LYS A 99 21.69 8.88 13.52
N VAL A 100 21.76 7.75 14.23
CA VAL A 100 22.64 7.56 15.38
C VAL A 100 23.58 6.39 15.14
N LYS A 101 24.82 6.50 15.65
CA LYS A 101 25.87 5.51 15.42
C LYS A 101 25.67 4.27 16.30
N GLU A 102 25.63 4.45 17.62
CA GLU A 102 25.62 3.36 18.58
C GLU A 102 24.23 2.80 18.92
N LEU A 103 24.19 1.54 19.36
CA LEU A 103 22.94 0.83 19.67
C LEU A 103 22.20 1.39 20.89
N HIS A 104 22.93 1.92 21.86
CA HIS A 104 22.37 2.44 23.12
C HIS A 104 21.96 3.92 22.99
N PHE A 105 22.25 4.58 21.88
CA PHE A 105 21.84 5.96 21.64
C PHE A 105 20.34 6.07 21.37
N TYR A 106 19.77 7.18 21.82
CA TYR A 106 18.35 7.48 21.67
C TYR A 106 18.05 8.12 20.33
N VAL A 107 16.90 7.76 19.78
CA VAL A 107 16.34 8.31 18.55
C VAL A 107 14.99 8.93 18.87
N ASN A 108 14.76 10.14 18.36
CA ASN A 108 13.51 10.85 18.54
C ASN A 108 12.44 10.33 17.57
N LEU A 109 11.31 9.86 18.12
CA LEU A 109 10.15 9.39 17.38
C LEU A 109 9.33 10.58 16.88
N ARG A 110 9.72 11.09 15.71
CA ARG A 110 8.99 12.12 14.97
C ARG A 110 7.56 11.66 14.64
N LYS A 111 6.66 12.62 14.38
CA LYS A 111 5.26 12.38 14.01
C LYS A 111 5.11 11.26 12.95
N GLU A 112 5.85 11.34 11.84
CA GLU A 112 5.76 10.33 10.77
C GLU A 112 6.13 8.91 11.22
N ALA A 113 7.08 8.74 12.15
CA ALA A 113 7.39 7.42 12.69
C ALA A 113 6.19 6.86 13.46
N ARG A 114 5.50 7.70 14.23
CA ARG A 114 4.32 7.30 14.99
C ARG A 114 3.18 6.91 14.06
N VAL A 115 2.92 7.70 13.03
CA VAL A 115 1.89 7.39 12.01
C VAL A 115 2.19 6.05 11.33
N ASP A 116 3.45 5.78 10.94
CA ASP A 116 3.81 4.49 10.35
C ASP A 116 3.62 3.32 11.35
N LEU A 117 3.93 3.53 12.63
CA LEU A 117 3.73 2.52 13.68
C LEU A 117 2.24 2.26 13.99
N GLU A 118 1.43 3.31 14.05
CA GLU A 118 -0.03 3.22 14.18
C GLU A 118 -0.64 2.52 12.96
N PHE A 119 -0.10 2.79 11.77
CA PHE A 119 -0.50 2.10 10.56
C PHE A 119 -0.16 0.60 10.60
N TRP A 120 1.01 0.24 11.15
CA TRP A 120 1.37 -1.15 11.42
C TRP A 120 0.43 -1.84 12.42
N LEU A 121 -0.04 -1.15 13.47
CA LEU A 121 -1.07 -1.69 14.35
C LEU A 121 -2.35 -2.01 13.57
N ARG A 122 -2.80 -1.09 12.70
CA ARG A 122 -3.98 -1.33 11.85
C ARG A 122 -3.79 -2.54 10.93
N PHE A 123 -2.61 -2.75 10.37
CA PHE A 123 -2.34 -3.94 9.58
C PHE A 123 -2.36 -5.22 10.39
N LEU A 124 -1.73 -5.22 11.57
CA LEU A 124 -1.65 -6.41 12.42
C LEU A 124 -3.04 -6.86 12.92
N HIS A 125 -3.94 -5.89 13.19
CA HIS A 125 -5.31 -6.18 13.59
C HIS A 125 -6.21 -6.59 12.42
N ASN A 126 -6.12 -5.88 11.28
CA ASN A 126 -7.13 -6.01 10.23
C ASN A 126 -6.67 -6.82 9.02
N TRP A 127 -5.39 -7.15 8.88
CA TRP A 127 -4.83 -7.72 7.64
C TRP A 127 -3.95 -8.95 7.86
N ASN A 128 -3.94 -9.51 9.07
CA ASN A 128 -3.22 -10.75 9.34
C ASN A 128 -3.99 -11.96 8.77
N GLY A 129 -3.57 -12.48 7.62
CA GLY A 129 -4.24 -13.61 6.96
C GLY A 129 -5.25 -13.21 5.88
N ILE A 130 -5.21 -11.98 5.37
CA ILE A 130 -6.11 -11.59 4.27
C ILE A 130 -5.57 -12.08 2.92
N ASN A 131 -6.49 -12.67 2.16
CA ASN A 131 -6.33 -13.43 0.92
C ASN A 131 -5.28 -12.92 -0.07
N MET A 132 -4.55 -13.89 -0.64
CA MET A 132 -3.51 -13.71 -1.66
C MET A 132 -4.01 -14.00 -3.09
N PHE A 133 -5.32 -14.21 -3.28
CA PHE A 133 -5.91 -14.53 -4.59
C PHE A 133 -6.41 -13.28 -5.30
N TYR A 134 -5.47 -12.59 -5.91
CA TYR A 134 -5.78 -11.62 -6.93
C TYR A 134 -5.92 -12.32 -8.28
N ASP A 135 -6.64 -11.69 -9.22
CA ASP A 135 -6.71 -12.12 -10.62
C ASP A 135 -5.30 -12.46 -11.15
N CYS A 136 -5.17 -13.55 -11.91
CA CYS A 136 -3.87 -14.02 -12.41
C CYS A 136 -3.15 -12.95 -13.24
N ASN A 137 -3.92 -12.17 -14.00
CA ASN A 137 -3.43 -11.16 -14.91
C ASN A 137 -3.65 -9.74 -14.39
N TYR A 138 -2.79 -8.83 -14.81
CA TYR A 138 -3.02 -7.41 -14.63
C TYR A 138 -4.09 -6.92 -15.61
N THR A 139 -5.06 -6.16 -15.11
CA THR A 139 -6.01 -5.42 -15.93
C THR A 139 -5.48 -3.99 -16.09
N SER A 140 -5.38 -3.51 -17.33
CA SER A 140 -4.99 -2.12 -17.55
C SER A 140 -6.08 -1.18 -17.02
N ASN A 141 -5.68 -0.03 -16.50
CA ASN A 141 -6.63 1.03 -16.21
C ASN A 141 -7.46 1.42 -17.46
N PHE A 142 -6.92 1.28 -18.68
CA PHE A 142 -7.69 1.46 -19.90
C PHE A 142 -8.81 0.45 -20.08
N ASP A 143 -8.54 -0.84 -19.86
CA ASP A 143 -9.55 -1.90 -19.98
C ASP A 143 -10.65 -1.73 -18.94
N MET A 144 -10.31 -1.15 -17.79
CA MET A 144 -11.27 -0.77 -16.75
C MET A 144 -12.05 0.52 -17.05
N GLN A 145 -11.72 1.23 -18.13
CA GLN A 145 -12.15 2.61 -18.39
C GLN A 145 -11.84 3.55 -17.20
N LEU A 146 -10.72 3.31 -16.52
CA LEU A 146 -10.20 4.07 -15.40
C LEU A 146 -9.12 5.05 -15.86
N TYR A 147 -9.45 6.32 -15.78
CA TYR A 147 -8.67 7.43 -16.27
C TYR A 147 -8.47 8.44 -15.15
N THR A 148 -7.22 8.83 -14.90
CA THR A 148 -6.87 9.83 -13.89
C THR A 148 -5.89 10.79 -14.53
N ASP A 149 -6.04 12.08 -14.26
CA ASP A 149 -5.12 13.10 -14.74
C ASP A 149 -5.08 14.31 -13.80
N ALA A 150 -3.99 15.06 -13.91
CA ALA A 150 -3.68 16.21 -13.08
C ALA A 150 -3.11 17.33 -13.95
N SER A 151 -3.78 18.49 -13.91
CA SER A 151 -3.24 19.73 -14.45
C SER A 151 -2.29 20.32 -13.41
N SER A 152 -1.09 20.74 -13.80
CA SER A 152 -0.12 21.33 -12.87
C SER A 152 -0.59 22.64 -12.22
N THR A 153 -1.57 23.32 -12.80
CA THR A 153 -2.02 24.66 -12.37
C THR A 153 -3.48 24.73 -11.95
N ILE A 154 -4.37 23.94 -12.56
CA ILE A 154 -5.82 24.11 -12.40
C ILE A 154 -6.36 23.17 -11.31
N GLY A 155 -6.20 21.87 -11.54
CA GLY A 155 -6.87 20.87 -10.72
C GLY A 155 -6.57 19.45 -11.17
N TYR A 156 -7.44 18.54 -10.76
CA TYR A 156 -7.30 17.12 -10.98
C TYR A 156 -8.67 16.51 -11.29
N GLY A 157 -8.66 15.36 -11.95
CA GLY A 157 -9.89 14.68 -12.32
C GLY A 157 -9.69 13.21 -12.59
N GLY A 158 -10.80 12.49 -12.58
CA GLY A 158 -10.83 11.08 -12.91
C GLY A 158 -12.17 10.65 -13.50
N TYR A 159 -12.12 9.60 -14.29
CA TYR A 159 -13.26 8.95 -14.91
C TYR A 159 -13.15 7.44 -14.72
N TYR A 160 -14.27 6.80 -14.44
CA TYR A 160 -14.40 5.36 -14.27
C TYR A 160 -15.79 4.88 -14.69
N GLN A 161 -15.88 4.18 -15.83
CA GLN A 161 -17.12 3.54 -16.31
C GLN A 161 -18.37 4.44 -16.27
N GLY A 162 -18.24 5.70 -16.69
CA GLY A 162 -19.33 6.68 -16.69
C GLY A 162 -19.38 7.56 -15.43
N LYS A 163 -18.83 7.10 -14.31
CA LYS A 163 -18.63 7.91 -13.10
C LYS A 163 -17.44 8.82 -13.28
N TRP A 164 -17.48 10.01 -12.70
CA TRP A 164 -16.38 10.95 -12.82
C TRP A 164 -16.32 11.89 -11.62
N PHE A 165 -15.15 12.49 -11.44
CA PHE A 165 -14.93 13.58 -10.49
C PHE A 165 -13.95 14.58 -11.10
N CYS A 166 -14.07 15.84 -10.70
CA CYS A 166 -13.06 16.86 -10.94
C CYS A 166 -13.11 17.90 -9.82
N SER A 167 -11.96 18.50 -9.50
CA SER A 167 -11.89 19.62 -8.57
C SER A 167 -10.66 20.46 -8.86
N THR A 168 -10.72 21.73 -8.47
CA THR A 168 -9.52 22.57 -8.37
C THR A 168 -8.60 22.03 -7.27
N TRP A 169 -7.32 22.40 -7.36
CA TRP A 169 -6.37 22.08 -6.30
C TRP A 169 -6.74 22.75 -4.97
N PRO A 170 -6.79 22.00 -3.87
CA PRO A 170 -6.97 22.57 -2.54
C PRO A 170 -5.81 23.50 -2.17
N LYS A 171 -6.11 24.60 -1.48
CA LYS A 171 -5.12 25.62 -1.11
C LYS A 171 -4.13 25.12 -0.05
N GLU A 172 -4.51 24.08 0.67
CA GLU A 172 -3.78 23.48 1.78
C GLU A 172 -2.73 22.46 1.30
N LEU A 173 -2.59 22.24 -0.02
CA LEU A 173 -1.63 21.28 -0.55
C LEU A 173 -0.17 21.72 -0.29
N PRO A 174 0.72 20.76 0.03
CA PRO A 174 2.12 21.07 0.25
C PRO A 174 2.84 21.38 -1.07
N SER A 175 3.61 22.46 -1.08
CA SER A 175 4.53 22.77 -2.17
C SER A 175 5.80 21.92 -2.04
N LEU A 176 6.11 21.13 -3.07
CA LEU A 176 7.33 20.32 -3.12
C LEU A 176 8.44 21.04 -3.90
N ASN A 177 9.62 21.15 -3.28
CA ASN A 177 10.78 21.84 -3.87
C ASN A 177 11.36 21.13 -5.10
N ASP A 178 11.25 19.79 -5.14
CA ASP A 178 11.75 18.99 -6.26
C ASP A 178 10.64 18.86 -7.31
N LYS A 179 10.90 19.37 -8.52
CA LYS A 179 9.94 19.35 -9.64
C LYS A 179 9.48 17.94 -10.00
N SER A 180 10.37 16.95 -9.95
CA SER A 180 10.04 15.56 -10.29
C SER A 180 9.09 14.93 -9.27
N LEU A 181 9.34 15.18 -7.98
CA LEU A 181 8.50 14.72 -6.88
C LEU A 181 7.19 15.51 -6.80
N SER A 182 7.21 16.79 -7.17
CA SER A 182 6.02 17.62 -7.32
C SER A 182 5.09 17.05 -8.38
N MET A 183 5.60 16.77 -9.59
CA MET A 183 4.80 16.11 -10.64
C MET A 183 4.29 14.74 -10.20
N ALA A 184 5.13 13.94 -9.52
CA ALA A 184 4.71 12.62 -9.06
C ALA A 184 3.63 12.67 -7.98
N PHE A 185 3.69 13.69 -7.10
CA PHE A 185 2.66 13.94 -6.11
C PHE A 185 1.33 14.31 -6.78
N LEU A 186 1.36 15.22 -7.74
CA LEU A 186 0.16 15.67 -8.47
C LEU A 186 -0.48 14.53 -9.26
N GLU A 187 0.31 13.68 -9.91
CA GLU A 187 -0.22 12.53 -10.65
C GLU A 187 -0.74 11.41 -9.72
N LEU A 188 -0.09 11.20 -8.58
CA LEU A 188 -0.54 10.20 -7.61
C LEU A 188 -1.83 10.61 -6.89
N TYR A 189 -2.05 11.91 -6.67
CA TYR A 189 -3.23 12.43 -5.97
C TYR A 189 -4.57 11.95 -6.55
N PRO A 190 -4.91 12.13 -7.85
CA PRO A 190 -6.15 11.64 -8.43
C PRO A 190 -6.25 10.10 -8.44
N ILE A 191 -5.12 9.37 -8.43
CA ILE A 191 -5.14 7.91 -8.26
C ILE A 191 -5.64 7.55 -6.86
N VAL A 192 -5.20 8.27 -5.82
CA VAL A 192 -5.70 8.06 -4.45
C VAL A 192 -7.16 8.43 -4.32
N VAL A 193 -7.60 9.54 -4.93
CA VAL A 193 -9.01 9.95 -4.95
C VAL A 193 -9.88 8.89 -5.64
N ALA A 194 -9.45 8.39 -6.80
CA ALA A 194 -10.13 7.30 -7.49
C ALA A 194 -10.22 6.03 -6.62
N ALA A 195 -9.14 5.67 -5.91
CA ALA A 195 -9.13 4.54 -5.01
C ALA A 195 -10.06 4.70 -3.79
N LEU A 196 -10.20 5.93 -3.28
CA LEU A 196 -11.14 6.26 -2.20
C LEU A 196 -12.60 6.15 -2.66
N LEU A 197 -12.91 6.69 -3.85
CA LEU A 197 -14.27 6.73 -4.38
C LEU A 197 -14.73 5.38 -4.91
N TRP A 198 -13.86 4.67 -5.63
CA TRP A 198 -14.23 3.51 -6.43
C TRP A 198 -13.50 2.23 -6.04
N GLY A 199 -12.59 2.27 -5.06
CA GLY A 199 -11.80 1.09 -4.68
C GLY A 199 -12.63 -0.13 -4.28
N LYS A 200 -13.85 0.07 -3.77
CA LYS A 200 -14.82 -1.01 -3.44
C LYS A 200 -15.22 -1.83 -4.66
N GLU A 201 -15.20 -1.23 -5.86
CA GLU A 201 -15.56 -1.86 -7.13
C GLU A 201 -14.38 -2.64 -7.75
N TRP A 202 -13.18 -2.54 -7.16
CA TRP A 202 -11.95 -3.13 -7.68
C TRP A 202 -11.57 -4.46 -7.02
N LYS A 203 -12.51 -5.11 -6.33
CA LYS A 203 -12.24 -6.33 -5.55
C LYS A 203 -11.51 -7.40 -6.37
N CYS A 204 -10.43 -7.94 -5.80
CA CYS A 204 -9.51 -8.92 -6.36
C CYS A 204 -8.73 -8.50 -7.62
N LYS A 205 -8.85 -7.25 -8.07
CA LYS A 205 -8.17 -6.77 -9.29
C LYS A 205 -6.69 -6.48 -9.05
N LYS A 206 -5.87 -6.79 -10.06
CA LYS A 206 -4.51 -6.26 -10.21
C LYS A 206 -4.52 -5.14 -11.24
N ILE A 207 -4.54 -3.89 -10.81
CA ILE A 207 -4.68 -2.72 -11.69
C ILE A 207 -3.31 -2.22 -12.12
N LEU A 208 -3.12 -2.08 -13.43
CA LEU A 208 -1.95 -1.46 -14.04
C LEU A 208 -2.28 -0.04 -14.49
N PHE A 209 -1.79 0.96 -13.75
CA PHE A 209 -1.89 2.36 -14.15
C PHE A 209 -0.83 2.70 -15.19
N LEU A 210 -1.28 3.22 -16.33
CA LEU A 210 -0.39 3.75 -17.35
C LEU A 210 -0.16 5.24 -17.07
N CYS A 211 1.06 5.55 -16.66
CA CYS A 211 1.50 6.86 -16.16
C CYS A 211 2.51 7.48 -17.13
N ASP A 212 2.55 8.81 -17.20
CA ASP A 212 3.48 9.57 -18.04
C ASP A 212 4.73 10.05 -17.28
N ASN A 213 4.71 10.01 -15.94
CA ASN A 213 5.87 10.34 -15.12
C ASN A 213 6.56 9.07 -14.59
N GLU A 214 7.82 8.89 -14.95
CA GLU A 214 8.65 7.80 -14.44
C GLU A 214 8.79 7.81 -12.91
N ALA A 215 8.78 8.99 -12.28
CA ALA A 215 8.88 9.10 -10.83
C ALA A 215 7.64 8.50 -10.14
N THR A 216 6.44 8.77 -10.64
CA THR A 216 5.18 8.16 -10.17
C THR A 216 5.25 6.64 -10.31
N VAL A 217 5.68 6.16 -11.48
CA VAL A 217 5.83 4.72 -11.75
C VAL A 217 6.79 4.08 -10.76
N ALA A 218 7.95 4.70 -10.51
CA ALA A 218 8.93 4.19 -9.57
C ALA A 218 8.40 4.16 -8.12
N ILE A 219 7.66 5.18 -7.71
CA ILE A 219 7.06 5.27 -6.37
C ILE A 219 6.00 4.19 -6.18
N VAL A 220 5.06 4.05 -7.12
CA VAL A 220 3.97 3.06 -7.05
C VAL A 220 4.54 1.64 -7.08
N LYS A 221 5.48 1.34 -7.99
CA LYS A 221 6.12 0.02 -8.06
C LYS A 221 6.89 -0.35 -6.79
N LYS A 222 7.62 0.62 -6.21
CA LYS A 222 8.41 0.38 -4.97
C LYS A 222 7.56 0.44 -3.71
N GLY A 223 6.38 1.05 -3.78
CA GLY A 223 5.50 1.35 -2.65
C GLY A 223 6.01 2.46 -1.72
N ARG A 224 7.13 3.13 -2.04
CA ARG A 224 7.79 4.08 -1.12
C ARG A 224 8.50 5.24 -1.82
N SER A 225 8.59 6.36 -1.12
CA SER A 225 9.30 7.57 -1.53
C SER A 225 10.17 8.13 -0.39
N LYS A 226 11.16 8.97 -0.74
CA LYS A 226 11.92 9.75 0.25
C LYS A 226 11.12 10.96 0.76
N CYS A 227 10.10 11.39 0.01
CA CYS A 227 9.23 12.51 0.35
C CYS A 227 8.12 12.07 1.31
N ILE A 228 7.98 12.81 2.41
CA ILE A 228 6.96 12.55 3.45
C ILE A 228 5.55 12.75 2.88
N GLU A 229 5.33 13.80 2.09
CA GLU A 229 4.00 14.11 1.54
C GLU A 229 3.49 13.04 0.58
N ILE A 230 4.38 12.48 -0.23
CA ILE A 230 4.05 11.33 -1.09
C ILE A 230 3.76 10.08 -0.25
N MET A 231 4.47 9.87 0.86
CA MET A 231 4.19 8.74 1.75
C MET A 231 2.80 8.84 2.42
N LYS A 232 2.28 10.05 2.66
CA LYS A 232 0.89 10.25 3.11
C LYS A 232 -0.13 9.73 2.08
N LEU A 233 0.09 10.03 0.79
CA LEU A 233 -0.72 9.49 -0.30
C LEU A 233 -0.58 7.97 -0.43
N MET A 234 0.66 7.46 -0.34
CA MET A 234 0.91 6.01 -0.41
C MET A 234 0.28 5.25 0.76
N ARG A 235 0.25 5.80 1.98
CA ARG A 235 -0.48 5.22 3.12
C ARG A 235 -1.97 5.08 2.79
N GLN A 236 -2.60 6.15 2.31
CA GLN A 236 -4.01 6.14 1.94
C GLN A 236 -4.31 5.13 0.82
N LEU A 237 -3.54 5.15 -0.26
CA LEU A 237 -3.69 4.21 -1.37
C LEU A 237 -3.53 2.77 -0.92
N THR A 238 -2.51 2.50 -0.10
CA THR A 238 -2.23 1.16 0.41
C THR A 238 -3.33 0.68 1.34
N TRP A 239 -3.86 1.56 2.20
CA TRP A 239 -4.99 1.23 3.06
C TRP A 239 -6.24 0.89 2.24
N CYS A 240 -6.59 1.72 1.25
CA CYS A 240 -7.70 1.46 0.35
C CYS A 240 -7.55 0.13 -0.39
N ALA A 241 -6.35 -0.16 -0.89
CA ALA A 241 -6.00 -1.41 -1.55
C ALA A 241 -6.20 -2.61 -0.62
N CYS A 242 -5.79 -2.49 0.64
CA CYS A 242 -5.92 -3.55 1.64
C CYS A 242 -7.37 -3.81 2.05
N VAL A 243 -8.13 -2.75 2.34
CA VAL A 243 -9.54 -2.85 2.79
C VAL A 243 -10.44 -3.38 1.68
N ASN A 244 -10.21 -2.95 0.44
CA ASN A 244 -11.04 -3.35 -0.69
C ASN A 244 -10.46 -4.53 -1.50
N ASN A 245 -9.36 -5.11 -1.03
CA ASN A 245 -8.68 -6.27 -1.63
C ASN A 245 -8.33 -6.09 -3.11
N PHE A 246 -7.61 -5.03 -3.46
CA PHE A 246 -7.05 -4.82 -4.80
C PHE A 246 -5.55 -4.54 -4.74
N GLN A 247 -4.86 -4.72 -5.86
CA GLN A 247 -3.44 -4.41 -6.00
C GLN A 247 -3.25 -3.36 -7.08
N VAL A 248 -2.32 -2.43 -6.84
CA VAL A 248 -1.96 -1.38 -7.78
C VAL A 248 -0.50 -1.52 -8.18
N THR A 249 -0.24 -1.35 -9.47
CA THR A 249 1.10 -1.14 -10.02
C THR A 249 1.01 -0.10 -11.13
N ALA A 250 2.16 0.37 -11.62
CA ALA A 250 2.22 1.37 -12.67
C ALA A 250 3.24 0.99 -13.76
N LYS A 251 3.05 1.48 -14.98
CA LYS A 251 4.00 1.37 -16.10
C LYS A 251 4.07 2.69 -16.84
N HIS A 252 5.29 3.10 -17.19
CA HIS A 252 5.53 4.30 -17.96
C HIS A 252 5.13 4.08 -19.42
N ILE A 253 4.41 5.04 -20.01
CA ILE A 253 4.12 5.11 -21.44
C ILE A 253 4.26 6.55 -21.90
N GLU A 254 5.05 6.75 -22.96
CA GLU A 254 5.24 8.06 -23.57
C GLU A 254 3.95 8.54 -24.27
N GLY A 255 3.57 9.80 -24.04
CA GLY A 255 2.56 10.47 -24.85
C GLY A 255 1.13 9.97 -24.69
N ARG A 256 0.72 9.56 -23.48
CA ARG A 256 -0.66 9.12 -23.22
C ARG A 256 -1.66 10.27 -23.46
N LYS A 257 -2.39 10.23 -24.57
CA LYS A 257 -3.52 11.13 -24.84
C LYS A 257 -4.80 10.63 -24.16
N ASN A 258 -4.95 10.91 -22.88
CA ASN A 258 -6.20 10.64 -22.18
C ASN A 258 -7.11 11.88 -22.22
N ASN A 259 -7.73 12.12 -23.37
CA ASN A 259 -8.48 13.35 -23.63
C ASN A 259 -9.65 13.57 -22.65
N ILE A 260 -10.22 12.49 -22.10
CA ILE A 260 -11.32 12.55 -21.13
C ILE A 260 -10.81 13.12 -19.80
N SER A 261 -9.79 12.49 -19.20
CA SER A 261 -9.27 12.97 -17.93
C SER A 261 -8.51 14.29 -18.04
N ASP A 262 -7.89 14.60 -19.19
CA ASP A 262 -7.31 15.94 -19.47
C ASP A 262 -8.38 17.04 -19.50
N ALA A 263 -9.56 16.75 -20.07
CA ALA A 263 -10.68 17.69 -20.01
C ALA A 263 -11.15 17.89 -18.56
N LEU A 264 -11.21 16.83 -17.75
CA LEU A 264 -11.60 16.90 -16.34
C LEU A 264 -10.58 17.64 -15.47
N SER A 265 -9.28 17.36 -15.64
CA SER A 265 -8.20 17.98 -14.85
C SER A 265 -8.06 19.48 -15.12
N ARG A 266 -8.45 19.93 -16.33
CA ARG A 266 -8.52 21.35 -16.73
C ARG A 266 -9.90 21.98 -16.56
N LEU A 267 -10.87 21.26 -15.99
CA LEU A 267 -12.25 21.73 -15.77
C LEU A 267 -13.00 22.15 -17.06
N GLN A 268 -12.65 21.54 -18.19
CA GLN A 268 -13.27 21.79 -19.50
C GLN A 268 -14.54 20.92 -19.67
N MET A 269 -15.60 21.24 -18.91
CA MET A 269 -16.83 20.42 -18.84
C MET A 269 -17.51 20.20 -20.20
N GLU A 270 -17.57 21.22 -21.06
CA GLU A 270 -18.14 21.05 -22.41
C GLU A 270 -17.38 20.04 -23.25
N LYS A 271 -16.04 20.10 -23.21
CA LYS A 271 -15.18 19.15 -23.92
C LYS A 271 -15.35 17.74 -23.34
N PHE A 272 -15.42 17.63 -22.02
CA PHE A 272 -15.66 16.37 -21.33
C PHE A 272 -16.99 15.71 -21.77
N HIS A 273 -18.11 16.45 -21.72
CA HIS A 273 -19.41 15.90 -22.12
C HIS A 273 -19.49 15.52 -23.59
N ARG A 274 -18.75 16.20 -24.48
CA ARG A 274 -18.62 15.79 -25.89
C ARG A 274 -17.83 14.48 -26.04
N LEU A 275 -16.79 14.28 -25.22
CA LEU A 275 -15.92 13.09 -25.27
C LEU A 275 -16.53 11.88 -24.55
N ALA A 276 -17.35 12.10 -23.54
CA ALA A 276 -18.01 11.07 -22.74
C ALA A 276 -19.52 11.38 -22.58
N PRO A 277 -20.33 11.22 -23.64
CA PRO A 277 -21.76 11.55 -23.60
C PRO A 277 -22.56 10.64 -22.67
N HIS A 278 -22.03 9.45 -22.35
CA HIS A 278 -22.63 8.49 -21.44
C HIS A 278 -22.21 8.69 -19.97
N ALA A 279 -21.43 9.73 -19.66
CA ALA A 279 -21.06 10.04 -18.29
C ALA A 279 -22.30 10.40 -17.45
N GLU A 280 -22.23 10.11 -16.15
CA GLU A 280 -23.26 10.50 -15.20
C GLU A 280 -23.46 12.02 -15.19
N LYS A 281 -24.69 12.47 -14.92
CA LYS A 281 -25.04 13.90 -14.96
C LYS A 281 -24.33 14.74 -13.89
N LEU A 282 -24.05 14.13 -12.74
CA LEU A 282 -23.44 14.78 -11.59
C LEU A 282 -22.09 14.12 -11.28
N PRO A 283 -21.06 14.91 -10.93
CA PRO A 283 -19.80 14.36 -10.46
C PRO A 283 -19.93 13.72 -9.08
N HIS A 284 -19.08 12.75 -8.79
CA HIS A 284 -18.84 12.30 -7.43
C HIS A 284 -18.11 13.39 -6.63
N ASN A 285 -18.52 13.59 -5.38
CA ASN A 285 -17.88 14.56 -4.49
C ASN A 285 -16.45 14.13 -4.16
N CYS A 286 -15.48 14.99 -4.45
CA CYS A 286 -14.09 14.75 -4.11
C CYS A 286 -13.91 14.70 -2.58
N PRO A 287 -13.17 13.72 -2.04
CA PRO A 287 -12.81 13.69 -0.63
C PRO A 287 -11.98 14.92 -0.23
N SER A 288 -12.03 15.28 1.05
CA SER A 288 -11.20 16.35 1.60
C SER A 288 -9.71 16.01 1.56
N VAL A 289 -8.85 17.04 1.63
CA VAL A 289 -7.38 16.84 1.65
C VAL A 289 -6.95 15.90 2.77
N TYR A 290 -7.59 15.99 3.94
CA TYR A 290 -7.29 15.17 5.12
C TYR A 290 -7.69 13.70 4.95
N GLU A 291 -8.68 13.41 4.10
CA GLU A 291 -9.05 12.03 3.74
C GLU A 291 -8.11 11.46 2.67
N VAL A 292 -7.60 12.29 1.76
CA VAL A 292 -6.66 11.86 0.71
C VAL A 292 -5.25 11.70 1.27
N MET A 293 -4.82 12.58 2.16
CA MET A 293 -3.49 12.58 2.76
C MET A 293 -3.56 12.04 4.19
N TRP A 294 -3.10 10.79 4.38
CA TRP A 294 -3.06 10.16 5.69
C TRP A 294 -2.02 10.82 6.62
N CYS A 295 -2.49 11.72 7.48
CA CYS A 295 -1.70 12.56 8.38
C CYS A 295 -1.64 12.08 9.83
#